data_AF-A0A2P4XI68-F1
#
_entry.id   AF-A0A2P4XI68-F1
#
_cell.length_a   1.000
_cell.length_b   1.000
_cell.length_c   1.000
_cell.angle_alpha   90.00
_cell.angle_beta   90.00
_cell.angle_gamma   90.00
#
_symmetry.space_group_name_H-M   'P 1'
#
loop_
_entity.id
_entity.type
_entity.pdbx_description
1 polymer ?
#
loop_
_entity_poly.entity_id
_entity_poly.type
_entity_poly.pdbx_seq_one_letter_code
_entity_poly.pdbx_strand_id
1 'polypeptide(L)'
;MAPRFAFRASKFRNVECKCLPREQSFDQLQVSSSPVDGNVVAATSSSFAFAHQMDNGGAIQVKALAQTGKEAPNTPPLVRAHPTGRVTALSFLPFHDDLLLSAGDANATVKLWKLPDAEPLTEDLVTLVTEFQQMGIVAGIVPHSSA
;
A
#
# COMPACT_ATOMS: atom_id res chain seq x y z
N MET A 1 51.93 14.34 -11.43
CA MET A 1 51.00 13.32 -11.96
C MET A 1 50.11 12.88 -10.81
N ALA A 2 48.85 13.32 -10.75
CA ALA A 2 47.96 13.00 -9.63
C ALA A 2 47.55 11.51 -9.67
N PRO A 3 47.47 10.79 -8.53
CA PRO A 3 47.09 9.38 -8.52
C PRO A 3 45.65 9.21 -9.03
N ARG A 4 45.48 8.29 -9.97
CA ARG A 4 44.27 8.09 -10.79
C ARG A 4 43.21 7.16 -10.19
N PHE A 5 43.28 6.86 -8.89
CA PHE A 5 42.30 5.99 -8.23
C PHE A 5 41.91 6.55 -6.86
N ALA A 6 40.83 7.33 -6.83
CA ALA A 6 40.13 7.61 -5.59
C ALA A 6 39.27 6.39 -5.24
N PHE A 7 39.68 5.61 -4.25
CA PHE A 7 38.88 4.52 -3.71
C PHE A 7 37.60 5.10 -3.08
N ARG A 8 36.48 5.04 -3.80
CA ARG A 8 35.17 5.40 -3.24
C ARG A 8 34.66 4.22 -2.42
N ALA A 9 35.01 4.19 -1.15
CA ALA A 9 34.47 3.22 -0.20
C ALA A 9 32.94 3.43 -0.11
N SER A 10 32.15 2.46 -0.60
CA SER A 10 30.72 2.45 -0.38
C SER A 10 30.44 1.88 1.01
N LYS A 11 29.73 2.63 1.86
CA LYS A 11 29.22 2.11 3.14
C LYS A 11 28.21 0.96 2.96
N PHE A 12 27.70 0.78 1.74
CA PHE A 12 26.66 -0.20 1.42
C PHE A 12 27.19 -1.42 0.67
N ARG A 13 28.52 -1.58 0.55
CA ARG A 13 29.13 -2.69 -0.21
C ARG A 13 28.72 -4.08 0.30
N ASN A 14 28.36 -4.19 1.59
CA ASN A 14 28.00 -5.45 2.25
C ASN A 14 26.53 -5.48 2.70
N VAL A 15 25.64 -4.70 2.08
CA VAL A 15 24.20 -4.80 2.38
C VAL A 15 23.69 -6.14 1.87
N GLU A 16 23.04 -6.90 2.75
CA GLU A 16 22.43 -8.18 2.44
C GLU A 16 20.93 -8.15 2.75
N CYS A 17 20.14 -8.86 1.93
CA CYS A 17 18.72 -9.06 2.18
C CYS A 17 18.53 -10.35 2.99
N LYS A 18 17.93 -10.25 4.16
CA LYS A 18 17.59 -11.40 5.00
C LYS A 18 16.09 -11.62 5.03
N CYS A 19 15.63 -12.78 4.59
CA CYS A 19 14.24 -13.18 4.75
C CYS A 19 13.92 -13.42 6.23
N LEU A 20 12.81 -12.85 6.69
CA LEU A 20 12.33 -13.03 8.05
C LEU A 20 11.71 -14.43 8.25
N PRO A 21 11.73 -14.97 9.48
CA PRO A 21 11.06 -16.24 9.80
C PRO A 21 9.54 -16.11 9.63
N ARG A 22 8.85 -17.24 9.46
CA ARG A 22 7.40 -17.25 9.20
C ARG A 22 6.58 -16.54 10.28
N GLU A 23 7.01 -16.61 11.53
CA GLU A 23 6.37 -15.96 12.68
C GLU A 23 6.37 -14.42 12.59
N GLN A 24 7.34 -13.85 11.87
CA GLN A 24 7.46 -12.41 11.61
C GLN A 24 7.01 -12.03 10.19
N SER A 25 6.41 -12.98 9.47
CA SER A 25 5.86 -12.78 8.12
C SER A 25 4.34 -12.80 8.17
N PHE A 26 3.71 -12.27 7.11
CA PHE A 26 2.27 -12.34 6.93
C PHE A 26 1.96 -13.46 5.94
N ASP A 27 1.26 -14.51 6.40
CA ASP A 27 0.91 -15.68 5.59
C ASP A 27 -0.60 -15.71 5.33
N GLN A 28 -0.98 -16.30 4.19
CA GLN A 28 -2.36 -16.43 3.71
C GLN A 28 -3.11 -15.10 3.49
N LEU A 29 -2.38 -14.05 3.12
CA LEU A 29 -3.00 -12.80 2.67
C LEU A 29 -3.67 -13.00 1.31
N GLN A 30 -4.91 -12.50 1.18
CA GLN A 30 -5.65 -12.49 -0.08
C GLN A 30 -5.23 -11.29 -0.94
N VAL A 31 -3.97 -11.26 -1.36
CA VAL A 31 -3.42 -10.17 -2.19
C VAL A 31 -3.93 -10.31 -3.62
N SER A 32 -4.29 -9.18 -4.25
CA SER A 32 -4.73 -9.21 -5.64
C SER A 32 -3.65 -9.76 -6.58
N SER A 33 -4.03 -10.70 -7.44
CA SER A 33 -3.15 -11.27 -8.49
C SER A 33 -3.20 -10.50 -9.81
N SER A 34 -3.91 -9.36 -9.80
CA SER A 34 -4.12 -8.52 -10.97
C SER A 34 -2.79 -7.90 -11.45
N PRO A 35 -2.43 -8.03 -12.73
CA PRO A 35 -1.26 -7.35 -13.25
C PRO A 35 -1.56 -5.85 -13.29
N VAL A 36 -0.80 -5.07 -12.53
CA VAL A 36 -0.84 -3.61 -12.54
C VAL A 36 0.59 -3.08 -12.48
N ASP A 37 0.84 -1.96 -13.15
CA ASP A 37 2.17 -1.36 -13.24
C ASP A 37 2.56 -0.56 -11.98
N GLY A 38 1.59 -0.31 -11.08
CA GLY A 38 1.78 0.51 -9.89
C GLY A 38 2.01 -0.26 -8.60
N ASN A 39 2.29 0.49 -7.53
CA ASN A 39 2.52 -0.07 -6.20
C ASN A 39 1.19 -0.41 -5.52
N VAL A 40 0.85 -1.69 -5.42
CA VAL A 40 -0.37 -2.18 -4.75
C VAL A 40 -0.19 -2.48 -3.27
N VAL A 41 0.95 -2.09 -2.70
CA VAL A 41 1.26 -2.20 -1.28
C VAL A 41 1.86 -0.87 -0.83
N ALA A 42 1.35 -0.36 0.29
CA ALA A 42 1.89 0.82 0.96
C ALA A 42 2.01 0.52 2.46
N ALA A 43 2.98 1.13 3.13
CA ALA A 43 3.17 0.92 4.57
C ALA A 43 3.51 2.24 5.27
N THR A 44 3.09 2.33 6.53
CA THR A 44 3.42 3.38 7.48
C THR A 44 4.31 2.82 8.60
N SER A 45 4.55 3.62 9.63
CA SER A 45 5.28 3.19 10.83
C SER A 45 4.57 2.09 11.62
N SER A 46 3.23 2.00 11.52
CA SER A 46 2.38 1.18 12.38
C SER A 46 1.55 0.15 11.62
N SER A 47 1.21 0.43 10.36
CA SER A 47 0.28 -0.36 9.56
C SER A 47 0.74 -0.48 8.11
N PHE A 48 0.17 -1.42 7.37
CA PHE A 48 0.34 -1.51 5.94
C PHE A 48 -1.00 -1.80 5.26
N ALA A 49 -1.12 -1.33 4.03
CA ALA A 49 -2.29 -1.48 3.18
C ALA A 49 -1.89 -2.21 1.91
N PHE A 50 -2.73 -3.12 1.44
CA PHE A 50 -2.52 -3.82 0.18
C PHE A 50 -3.83 -4.02 -0.58
N ALA A 51 -3.75 -4.14 -1.90
CA ALA A 51 -4.90 -4.47 -2.74
C ALA A 51 -5.38 -5.89 -2.42
N HIS A 52 -6.62 -6.00 -1.93
CA HIS A 52 -7.24 -7.28 -1.62
C HIS A 52 -7.87 -7.88 -2.87
N GLN A 53 -7.70 -9.18 -3.08
CA GLN A 53 -8.30 -9.90 -4.20
C GLN A 53 -9.82 -9.95 -4.01
N MET A 54 -10.55 -9.34 -4.94
CA MET A 54 -12.00 -9.38 -5.00
C MET A 54 -12.43 -9.81 -6.40
N ASP A 55 -13.54 -10.54 -6.49
CA ASP A 55 -14.12 -10.94 -7.77
C ASP A 55 -14.72 -9.75 -8.53
N ASN A 56 -15.20 -8.74 -7.79
CA ASN A 56 -15.79 -7.53 -8.36
C ASN A 56 -15.31 -6.28 -7.61
N GLY A 57 -14.82 -5.31 -8.38
CA GLY A 57 -14.27 -4.07 -7.86
C GLY A 57 -12.87 -4.20 -7.25
N GLY A 58 -12.37 -3.07 -6.77
CA GLY A 58 -11.07 -2.92 -6.13
C GLY A 58 -11.27 -2.64 -4.65
N ALA A 59 -10.79 -3.56 -3.82
CA ALA A 59 -10.79 -3.42 -2.37
C ALA A 59 -9.37 -3.34 -1.83
N ILE A 60 -9.23 -2.74 -0.66
CA ILE A 60 -7.95 -2.60 0.04
C ILE A 60 -8.12 -3.17 1.44
N GLN A 61 -7.18 -3.99 1.85
CA GLN A 61 -7.10 -4.45 3.23
C GLN A 61 -6.00 -3.67 3.95
N VAL A 62 -6.30 -3.20 5.16
CA VAL A 62 -5.34 -2.53 6.03
C VAL A 62 -5.07 -3.42 7.24
N LYS A 63 -3.81 -3.59 7.59
CA LYS A 63 -3.38 -4.45 8.69
C LYS A 63 -2.28 -3.79 9.50
N ALA A 64 -2.33 -3.97 10.81
CA ALA A 64 -1.28 -3.49 11.72
C ALA A 64 0.01 -4.32 11.55
N LEU A 65 1.17 -3.67 11.56
CA LEU A 65 2.47 -4.33 11.46
C LEU A 65 2.76 -5.25 12.65
N ALA A 66 2.14 -4.97 13.81
CA ALA A 66 2.25 -5.80 15.01
C ALA A 66 1.53 -7.16 14.89
N GLN A 67 0.57 -7.31 13.97
CA GLN A 67 -0.24 -8.51 13.82
C GLN A 67 0.38 -9.51 12.83
N THR A 68 1.60 -9.98 13.11
CA THR A 68 2.28 -10.96 12.25
C THR A 68 1.67 -12.36 12.37
N GLY A 69 1.99 -13.22 11.41
CA GLY A 69 1.51 -14.60 11.37
C GLY A 69 0.40 -14.82 10.33
N LYS A 70 -0.39 -15.86 10.59
CA LYS A 70 -1.41 -16.36 9.67
C LYS A 70 -2.68 -15.53 9.74
N GLU A 71 -3.18 -15.11 8.59
CA GLU A 71 -4.48 -14.43 8.51
C GLU A 71 -5.63 -15.35 8.94
N ALA A 72 -6.60 -14.80 9.65
CA ALA A 72 -7.81 -15.55 10.01
C ALA A 72 -8.62 -15.86 8.73
N PRO A 73 -9.26 -17.04 8.65
CA PRO A 73 -10.06 -17.42 7.48
C PRO A 73 -11.40 -16.66 7.36
N ASN A 74 -11.69 -15.73 8.28
CA ASN A 74 -12.89 -14.91 8.22
C ASN A 74 -12.69 -13.77 7.21
N THR A 75 -13.78 -13.28 6.62
CA THR A 75 -13.73 -12.10 5.74
C THR A 75 -13.21 -10.91 6.55
N PRO A 76 -12.01 -10.38 6.26
CA PRO A 76 -11.52 -9.21 6.95
C PRO A 76 -12.34 -7.99 6.52
N PRO A 77 -12.41 -6.95 7.35
CA PRO A 77 -13.03 -5.69 6.95
C PRO A 77 -12.15 -4.99 5.91
N LEU A 78 -12.80 -4.45 4.88
CA LEU A 78 -12.14 -3.92 3.69
C LEU A 78 -12.52 -2.48 3.42
N VAL A 79 -11.57 -1.70 2.87
CA VAL A 79 -11.88 -0.43 2.23
C VAL A 79 -12.42 -0.71 0.83
N ARG A 80 -13.69 -0.42 0.59
CA ARG A 80 -14.39 -0.66 -0.69
C ARG A 80 -14.05 0.46 -1.68
N ALA A 81 -12.80 0.49 -2.10
CA ALA A 81 -12.22 1.68 -2.72
C ALA A 81 -12.80 2.02 -4.10
N HIS A 82 -12.82 1.04 -5.00
CA HIS A 82 -13.23 1.23 -6.39
C HIS A 82 -14.38 0.26 -6.72
N PRO A 83 -15.63 0.75 -6.88
CA PRO A 83 -16.77 -0.13 -7.17
C PRO A 83 -16.64 -0.87 -8.50
N THR A 84 -15.98 -0.23 -9.47
CA THR A 84 -15.70 -0.74 -10.80
C THR A 84 -14.21 -0.67 -11.04
N GLY A 85 -13.61 -1.77 -11.51
CA GLY A 85 -12.18 -1.82 -11.79
C GLY A 85 -11.33 -2.29 -10.60
N ARG A 86 -10.01 -2.19 -10.75
CA ARG A 86 -9.00 -2.71 -9.82
C ARG A 86 -8.22 -1.56 -9.20
N VAL A 87 -7.62 -1.82 -8.03
CA VAL A 87 -6.66 -0.89 -7.42
C VAL A 87 -5.34 -0.96 -8.19
N THR A 88 -4.87 0.17 -8.73
CA THR A 88 -3.62 0.24 -9.50
C THR A 88 -2.45 0.77 -8.68
N ALA A 89 -2.71 1.64 -7.71
CA ALA A 89 -1.69 2.19 -6.84
C ALA A 89 -2.25 2.54 -5.47
N LEU A 90 -1.41 2.40 -4.44
CA LEU A 90 -1.64 2.79 -3.06
C LEU A 90 -0.48 3.64 -2.56
N SER A 91 -0.80 4.63 -1.73
CA SER A 91 0.22 5.44 -1.07
C SER A 91 -0.32 6.09 0.20
N PHE A 92 0.42 6.01 1.29
CA PHE A 92 0.12 6.78 2.50
C PHE A 92 0.66 8.20 2.37
N LEU A 93 0.01 9.15 3.04
CA LEU A 93 0.56 10.50 3.13
C LEU A 93 1.81 10.51 4.05
N PRO A 94 2.90 11.22 3.69
CA PRO A 94 4.16 11.18 4.43
C PRO A 94 4.07 11.70 5.87
N PHE A 95 3.08 12.56 6.14
CA PHE A 95 2.91 13.23 7.43
C PHE A 95 1.66 12.77 8.19
N HIS A 96 0.86 11.89 7.57
CA HIS A 96 -0.43 11.45 8.08
C HIS A 96 -0.59 9.94 7.87
N ASP A 97 -0.31 9.18 8.92
CA ASP A 97 -0.41 7.72 8.93
C ASP A 97 -1.87 7.23 8.82
N ASP A 98 -2.85 8.11 9.10
CA ASP A 98 -4.29 7.86 9.00
C ASP A 98 -4.84 8.10 7.59
N LEU A 99 -4.06 8.67 6.67
CA LEU A 99 -4.52 9.06 5.35
C LEU A 99 -3.91 8.20 4.24
N LEU A 100 -4.76 7.45 3.55
CA LEU A 100 -4.41 6.53 2.48
C LEU A 100 -4.99 7.00 1.14
N LEU A 101 -4.16 7.04 0.10
CA LEU A 101 -4.57 7.27 -1.28
C LEU A 101 -4.69 5.96 -2.04
N SER A 102 -5.72 5.84 -2.86
CA SER A 102 -5.91 4.71 -3.77
C SER A 102 -6.24 5.16 -5.19
N ALA A 103 -5.61 4.54 -6.19
CA ALA A 103 -5.94 4.74 -7.60
C ALA A 103 -6.70 3.55 -8.17
N GLY A 104 -7.64 3.82 -9.08
CA GLY A 104 -8.40 2.81 -9.81
C GLY A 104 -8.28 2.96 -11.33
N ASP A 105 -8.28 1.83 -12.03
CA ASP A 105 -8.11 1.76 -13.50
C ASP A 105 -9.33 2.25 -14.28
N ALA A 106 -10.54 1.80 -13.91
CA ALA A 106 -11.73 1.93 -14.76
C ALA A 106 -12.16 3.39 -15.00
N ASN A 107 -11.98 4.25 -14.01
CA ASN A 107 -12.45 5.64 -14.04
C ASN A 107 -11.30 6.65 -13.96
N ALA A 108 -10.04 6.18 -13.92
CA ALA A 108 -8.86 7.01 -13.66
C ALA A 108 -9.03 7.90 -12.41
N THR A 109 -9.60 7.33 -11.35
CA THR A 109 -9.89 8.03 -10.10
C THR A 109 -8.85 7.74 -9.04
N VAL A 110 -8.48 8.78 -8.30
CA VAL A 110 -7.69 8.69 -7.08
C VAL A 110 -8.58 9.10 -5.92
N LYS A 111 -8.70 8.26 -4.90
CA LYS A 111 -9.52 8.52 -3.72
C LYS A 111 -8.66 8.62 -2.48
N LEU A 112 -9.04 9.53 -1.58
CA LEU A 112 -8.43 9.69 -0.27
C LEU A 112 -9.33 9.06 0.79
N TRP A 113 -8.74 8.22 1.63
CA TRP A 113 -9.40 7.49 2.71
C TRP A 113 -8.81 7.92 4.05
N LYS A 114 -9.68 8.11 5.03
CA LYS A 114 -9.29 8.28 6.42
C LYS A 114 -9.49 6.98 7.15
N LEU A 115 -8.39 6.41 7.61
CA LEU A 115 -8.35 5.19 8.41
C LEU A 115 -8.54 5.53 9.89
N PRO A 116 -9.11 4.62 10.69
CA PRO A 116 -9.16 4.77 12.13
C PRO A 116 -7.73 4.77 12.71
N ASP A 117 -7.48 5.67 13.66
CA ASP A 117 -6.19 5.79 14.32
C ASP A 117 -5.93 4.57 15.22
N ALA A 118 -4.77 3.92 15.02
CA ALA A 118 -4.22 2.84 15.85
C ALA A 118 -5.06 1.56 16.04
N GLU A 119 -6.31 1.50 15.57
CA GLU A 119 -7.17 0.33 15.66
C GLU A 119 -7.39 -0.34 14.30
N PRO A 120 -7.51 -1.67 14.25
CA PRO A 120 -7.91 -2.36 13.03
C PRO A 120 -9.29 -1.87 12.60
N LEU A 121 -9.53 -1.85 11.28
CA LEU A 121 -10.88 -1.67 10.75
C LEU A 121 -11.81 -2.69 11.44
N THR A 122 -12.97 -2.25 11.90
CA THR A 122 -14.00 -3.15 12.48
C THR A 122 -15.10 -3.44 11.46
N GLU A 123 -15.34 -2.51 10.55
CA GLU A 123 -16.35 -2.59 9.49
C GLU A 123 -15.76 -2.10 8.15
N ASP A 124 -16.46 -2.40 7.06
CA ASP A 124 -16.04 -1.99 5.73
C ASP A 124 -16.09 -0.46 5.59
N LEU A 125 -14.96 0.13 5.17
CA LEU A 125 -14.89 1.57 4.92
C LEU A 125 -15.36 1.88 3.50
N VAL A 126 -16.49 2.58 3.40
CA VAL A 126 -17.10 3.01 2.13
C VAL A 126 -17.05 4.54 1.98
N THR A 127 -16.86 5.27 3.08
CA THR A 127 -16.81 6.72 3.11
C THR A 127 -15.44 7.23 2.68
N LEU A 128 -15.41 7.93 1.54
CA LEU A 128 -14.21 8.62 1.06
C LEU A 128 -14.15 10.03 1.63
N VAL A 129 -12.93 10.54 1.82
CA VAL A 129 -12.68 11.94 2.21
C VAL A 129 -12.85 12.85 1.00
N THR A 130 -12.17 12.49 -0.09
CA THR A 130 -12.25 13.22 -1.36
C THR A 130 -11.85 12.31 -2.52
N GLU A 131 -12.26 12.69 -3.73
CA GLU A 131 -11.91 12.01 -4.96
C GLU A 131 -11.34 12.99 -5.98
N PHE A 132 -10.38 12.50 -6.75
CA PHE A 132 -9.73 13.20 -7.84
C PHE A 132 -9.88 12.35 -9.08
N GLN A 133 -10.06 12.99 -10.24
CA GLN A 133 -10.11 12.29 -11.52
C GLN A 133 -9.01 12.84 -12.42
N GLN A 134 -8.29 11.94 -13.07
CA GLN A 134 -7.22 12.28 -14.00
C GLN A 134 -7.52 11.71 -15.39
N MET A 135 -6.86 12.25 -16.41
CA MET A 135 -6.92 11.68 -17.75
C MET A 135 -5.88 10.56 -17.90
N GLY A 136 -6.33 9.37 -18.27
CA GLY A 136 -5.46 8.20 -18.51
C GLY A 136 -5.24 7.32 -17.27
N ILE A 137 -4.47 6.25 -17.43
CA ILE A 137 -4.24 5.26 -16.36
C ILE A 137 -3.30 5.86 -15.31
N VAL A 138 -3.71 5.81 -14.05
CA VAL A 138 -2.88 6.23 -12.92
C VAL A 138 -1.96 5.06 -12.53
N ALA A 139 -0.70 5.15 -12.94
CA ALA A 139 0.34 4.13 -12.67
C ALA A 139 1.04 4.33 -11.31
N GLY A 140 0.91 5.49 -10.67
CA GLY A 140 1.55 5.75 -9.39
C GLY A 140 1.00 6.99 -8.70
N ILE A 141 1.00 6.97 -7.37
CA ILE A 141 0.63 8.09 -6.53
C ILE A 141 1.81 8.43 -5.63
N VAL A 142 2.32 9.65 -5.76
CA VAL A 142 3.40 10.17 -4.91
C VAL A 142 2.89 11.45 -4.26
N PRO A 143 2.61 11.43 -2.94
CA PRO A 143 2.28 12.64 -2.21
C PRO A 143 3.47 13.61 -2.25
N HIS A 144 3.18 14.90 -2.31
CA HIS A 144 4.21 15.92 -2.23
C HIS A 144 4.85 15.90 -0.83
N SER A 145 6.18 16.03 -0.77
CA SER A 145 6.96 15.93 0.47
C SER A 145 6.89 17.16 1.37
N SER A 146 6.03 18.14 1.08
CA SER A 146 5.96 19.41 1.83
C SER A 146 4.55 19.79 2.30
N ALA A 147 3.65 18.82 2.42
CA ALA A 147 2.28 19.04 2.89
C ALA A 147 2.19 19.03 4.41
#